data_AF-A0A7J4V3I7-F1
#
_entry.id   AF-A0A7J4V3I7-F1
#
_cell.length_a   1.000
_cell.length_b   1.000
_cell.length_c   1.000
_cell.angle_alpha   90.00
_cell.angle_beta   90.00
_cell.angle_gamma   90.00
#
_symmetry.space_group_name_H-M   'P 1'
#
loop_
_entity.id
_entity.type
_entity.pdbx_description
1 polymer ?
#
loop_
_entity_poly.entity_id
_entity_poly.type
_entity_poly.pdbx_seq_one_letter_code
_entity_poly.pdbx_strand_id
1 'polypeptide(L)'
;KESAVTLVRPATAPDKAKNVRALTLATRRAHSLGVTSVQDNGSMEHLSVYRSAERAGKLRIRVTFNVPSSHLDSMLDLSLSSGLGSDLLRIGGVKMFCDGALGARTAALSEPYSDDPGNKGMFVQDRKVLDDMVAKANDADIQLVIHAIGDMGIEMAISSIESALEASPKRNHRHRIEHLELPSTQHLRRMQKSKLIASMQPNFVGEWGGTNG
;
A
#
# COMPACT_ATOMS: atom_id res chain seq x y z
N LYS A 1 -1.50 9.00 21.22
CA LYS A 1 -0.27 8.17 21.04
C LYS A 1 0.31 8.29 19.63
N GLU A 2 -0.47 8.53 18.57
CA GLU A 2 0.06 8.79 17.21
C GLU A 2 0.70 10.19 17.04
N SER A 3 0.35 11.18 17.87
CA SER A 3 0.94 12.53 17.81
C SER A 3 2.42 12.62 18.19
N ALA A 4 2.97 11.60 18.85
CA ALA A 4 4.39 11.55 19.19
C ALA A 4 5.28 11.29 17.97
N VAL A 5 4.79 10.51 16.99
CA VAL A 5 5.52 10.23 15.75
C VAL A 5 5.70 11.50 14.92
N THR A 6 4.69 12.38 14.92
CA THR A 6 4.73 13.65 14.19
C THR A 6 5.73 14.65 14.78
N LEU A 7 6.01 14.57 16.08
CA LEU A 7 6.97 15.45 16.78
C LEU A 7 8.41 14.93 16.73
N VAL A 8 8.60 13.61 16.78
CA VAL A 8 9.94 12.99 16.79
C VAL A 8 10.52 12.89 15.38
N ARG A 9 9.70 12.59 14.37
CA ARG A 9 10.18 12.33 13.01
C ARG A 9 10.98 13.52 12.41
N PRO A 10 10.58 14.79 12.55
CA PRO A 10 11.39 15.91 12.04
C PRO A 10 12.78 16.01 12.72
N ALA A 11 12.88 15.65 14.00
CA ALA A 11 14.12 15.74 14.77
C ALA A 11 15.07 14.55 14.54
N THR A 12 14.53 13.40 14.13
CA THR A 12 15.32 12.16 13.93
C THR A 12 15.40 11.71 12.47
N ALA A 13 14.79 12.44 11.54
CA ALA A 13 14.81 12.06 10.13
C ALA A 13 16.24 12.04 9.60
N PRO A 14 16.69 10.92 8.99
CA PRO A 14 17.99 10.88 8.33
C PRO A 14 18.03 11.92 7.20
N ASP A 15 19.16 12.63 7.13
CA ASP A 15 19.42 13.52 6.00
C ASP A 15 19.48 12.75 4.67
N LYS A 16 19.44 13.50 3.57
CA LYS A 16 19.43 12.93 2.22
C LYS A 16 20.66 12.05 1.92
N ALA A 17 21.84 12.40 2.45
CA ALA A 17 23.06 11.63 2.22
C ALA A 17 23.01 10.29 2.98
N LYS A 18 22.52 10.30 4.22
CA LYS A 18 22.24 9.08 5.00
C LYS A 18 21.22 8.19 4.31
N ASN A 19 20.15 8.76 3.74
CA ASN A 19 19.15 8.00 2.99
C ASN A 19 19.73 7.35 1.73
N VAL A 20 20.59 8.05 0.97
CA VAL A 20 21.26 7.45 -0.19
C VAL A 20 22.22 6.33 0.21
N ARG A 21 22.92 6.48 1.35
CA ARG A 21 23.77 5.41 1.91
C ARG A 21 22.93 4.21 2.33
N ALA A 22 21.82 4.44 3.03
CA ALA A 22 20.89 3.39 3.45
C ALA A 22 20.31 2.65 2.24
N LEU A 23 19.88 3.36 1.20
CA LEU A 23 19.43 2.79 -0.06
C LEU A 23 20.49 1.89 -0.70
N THR A 24 21.76 2.32 -0.70
CA THR A 24 22.87 1.52 -1.26
C THR A 24 23.05 0.22 -0.49
N LEU A 25 23.03 0.28 0.84
CA LEU A 25 23.18 -0.91 1.70
C LEU A 25 21.97 -1.85 1.56
N ALA A 26 20.76 -1.30 1.56
CA ALA A 26 19.52 -2.05 1.35
C ALA A 26 19.51 -2.74 -0.01
N THR A 27 19.93 -2.04 -1.07
CA THR A 27 20.05 -2.60 -2.43
C THR A 27 21.05 -3.75 -2.49
N ARG A 28 22.23 -3.60 -1.87
CA ARG A 28 23.22 -4.68 -1.77
C ARG A 28 22.65 -5.90 -1.04
N ARG A 29 21.93 -5.67 0.06
CA ARG A 29 21.29 -6.76 0.81
C ARG A 29 20.20 -7.44 -0.02
N ALA A 30 19.32 -6.68 -0.66
CA ALA A 30 18.29 -7.20 -1.55
C ALA A 30 18.90 -8.08 -2.67
N HIS A 31 19.93 -7.59 -3.35
CA HIS A 31 20.64 -8.36 -4.37
C HIS A 31 21.28 -9.63 -3.82
N SER A 32 21.87 -9.60 -2.61
CA SER A 32 22.44 -10.79 -1.97
C SER A 32 21.39 -11.87 -1.67
N LEU A 33 20.11 -11.49 -1.66
CA LEU A 33 18.96 -12.38 -1.46
C LEU A 33 18.22 -12.68 -2.78
N GLY A 34 18.76 -12.25 -3.93
CA GLY A 34 18.13 -12.45 -5.25
C GLY A 34 16.99 -11.48 -5.58
N VAL A 35 16.70 -10.51 -4.72
CA VAL A 35 15.65 -9.51 -4.95
C VAL A 35 16.15 -8.42 -5.89
N THR A 36 15.59 -8.33 -7.09
CA THR A 36 16.02 -7.38 -8.14
C THR A 36 15.02 -6.25 -8.41
N SER A 37 13.85 -6.30 -7.79
CA SER A 37 12.82 -5.27 -7.87
C SER A 37 11.99 -5.19 -6.60
N VAL A 38 11.51 -3.99 -6.27
CA VAL A 38 10.66 -3.72 -5.10
C VAL A 38 9.47 -2.84 -5.46
N GLN A 39 8.39 -3.03 -4.71
CA GLN A 39 7.23 -2.13 -4.66
C GLN A 39 7.37 -1.32 -3.37
N ASP A 40 7.45 0.00 -3.48
CA ASP A 40 7.61 0.89 -2.32
C ASP A 40 6.32 1.66 -2.08
N ASN A 41 5.82 1.63 -0.84
CA ASN A 41 4.61 2.32 -0.38
C ASN A 41 4.96 3.47 0.60
N GLY A 42 6.16 4.00 0.50
CA GLY A 42 6.72 5.02 1.38
C GLY A 42 6.23 6.44 1.08
N SER A 43 6.84 7.40 1.77
CA SER A 43 6.48 8.81 1.62
C SER A 43 7.11 9.45 0.39
N MET A 44 6.65 10.64 -0.01
CA MET A 44 7.21 11.39 -1.14
C MET A 44 8.70 11.73 -0.96
N GLU A 45 9.20 11.77 0.28
CA GLU A 45 10.64 11.90 0.56
C GLU A 45 11.44 10.72 0.02
N HIS A 46 10.90 9.50 0.08
CA HIS A 46 11.55 8.30 -0.48
C HIS A 46 11.66 8.41 -2.00
N LEU A 47 10.59 8.86 -2.67
CA LEU A 47 10.62 9.09 -4.11
C LEU A 47 11.72 10.08 -4.51
N SER A 48 11.89 11.16 -3.74
CA SER A 48 12.97 12.13 -3.96
C SER A 48 14.37 11.51 -3.79
N VAL A 49 14.55 10.62 -2.80
CA VAL A 49 15.79 9.85 -2.61
C VAL A 49 16.06 8.94 -3.80
N TYR A 50 15.07 8.18 -4.26
CA TYR A 50 15.21 7.30 -5.43
C TYR A 50 15.56 8.09 -6.69
N ARG A 51 14.85 9.20 -6.96
CA ARG A 51 15.13 10.07 -8.11
C ARG A 51 16.52 10.68 -8.06
N SER A 52 16.98 11.06 -6.87
CA SER A 52 18.33 11.60 -6.69
C SER A 52 19.41 10.54 -6.89
N ALA A 53 19.20 9.32 -6.39
CA ALA A 53 20.11 8.21 -6.60
C ALA A 53 20.17 7.80 -8.08
N GLU A 54 19.03 7.80 -8.77
CA GLU A 54 18.95 7.52 -10.20
C GLU A 54 19.72 8.55 -11.03
N ARG A 55 19.48 9.86 -10.81
CA ARG A 55 20.21 10.94 -11.50
C ARG A 55 21.73 10.87 -11.28
N ALA A 56 22.15 10.35 -10.13
CA ALA A 56 23.56 10.15 -9.80
C ALA A 56 24.15 8.81 -10.33
N GLY A 57 23.38 7.99 -11.06
CA GLY A 57 23.82 6.65 -11.52
C GLY A 57 24.02 5.63 -10.39
N LYS A 58 23.41 5.89 -9.22
CA LYS A 58 23.57 5.12 -7.97
C LYS A 58 22.36 4.25 -7.63
N LEU A 59 21.21 4.44 -8.29
CA LEU A 59 20.10 3.50 -8.17
C LEU A 59 20.45 2.20 -8.90
N ARG A 60 20.38 1.07 -8.19
CA ARG A 60 20.81 -0.24 -8.73
C ARG A 60 19.74 -1.32 -8.64
N ILE A 61 18.54 -0.99 -8.14
CA ILE A 61 17.39 -1.88 -8.02
C ILE A 61 16.20 -1.25 -8.74
N ARG A 62 15.33 -2.07 -9.34
CA ARG A 62 14.09 -1.57 -9.93
C ARG A 62 13.07 -1.25 -8.85
N VAL A 63 12.53 -0.04 -8.88
CA VAL A 63 11.56 0.45 -7.90
C VAL A 63 10.29 0.84 -8.61
N THR A 64 9.18 0.25 -8.19
CA THR A 64 7.84 0.74 -8.50
C THR A 64 7.31 1.45 -7.26
N PHE A 65 7.24 2.78 -7.31
CA PHE A 65 6.82 3.61 -6.19
C PHE A 65 5.32 3.88 -6.27
N ASN A 66 4.58 3.55 -5.22
CA ASN A 66 3.15 3.80 -5.13
C ASN A 66 2.92 5.11 -4.36
N VAL A 67 2.24 6.05 -5.00
CA VAL A 67 2.07 7.41 -4.50
C VAL A 67 1.00 7.41 -3.39
N PRO A 68 1.21 8.06 -2.23
CA PRO A 68 0.18 8.18 -1.21
C PRO A 68 -1.10 8.84 -1.75
N SER A 69 -2.28 8.33 -1.38
CA SER A 69 -3.57 8.81 -1.89
C SER A 69 -3.86 10.29 -1.66
N SER A 70 -3.19 10.93 -0.70
CA SER A 70 -3.24 12.39 -0.51
C SER A 70 -2.74 13.19 -1.72
N HIS A 71 -2.07 12.56 -2.68
CA HIS A 71 -1.59 13.19 -3.92
C HIS A 71 -2.35 12.67 -5.16
N LEU A 72 -3.46 11.95 -4.99
CA LEU A 72 -4.23 11.41 -6.12
C LEU A 72 -4.69 12.53 -7.06
N ASP A 73 -5.30 13.58 -6.54
CA ASP A 73 -5.77 14.70 -7.39
C ASP A 73 -4.61 15.33 -8.17
N SER A 74 -3.42 15.48 -7.56
CA SER A 74 -2.23 15.95 -8.28
C SER A 74 -1.75 14.99 -9.37
N MET A 75 -1.94 13.68 -9.20
CA MET A 75 -1.66 12.71 -10.26
C MET A 75 -2.65 12.88 -11.42
N LEU A 76 -3.92 13.14 -11.12
CA LEU A 76 -4.97 13.36 -12.12
C LEU A 76 -4.75 14.67 -12.89
N ASP A 77 -4.44 15.76 -12.20
CA ASP A 77 -4.17 17.08 -12.80
C ASP A 77 -3.01 17.03 -13.81
N LEU A 78 -2.04 16.13 -13.56
CA LEU A 78 -0.88 15.90 -14.41
C LEU A 78 -1.09 14.77 -15.42
N SER A 79 -2.29 14.17 -15.47
CA SER A 79 -2.63 13.02 -16.32
C SER A 79 -1.63 11.86 -16.18
N LEU A 80 -1.16 11.59 -14.96
CA LEU A 80 -0.23 10.49 -14.70
C LEU A 80 -0.97 9.16 -14.73
N SER A 81 -0.37 8.17 -15.38
CA SER A 81 -0.85 6.79 -15.41
C SER A 81 0.19 5.82 -14.82
N SER A 82 -0.27 4.62 -14.47
CA SER A 82 0.61 3.57 -13.97
C SER A 82 1.71 3.18 -14.96
N GLY A 83 2.94 3.05 -14.46
CA GLY A 83 4.12 2.65 -15.23
C GLY A 83 4.99 3.81 -15.71
N LEU A 84 4.57 5.07 -15.53
CA LEU A 84 5.36 6.24 -15.90
C LEU A 84 6.72 6.27 -15.18
N GLY A 85 7.80 6.44 -15.93
CA GLY A 85 9.14 6.59 -15.37
C GLY A 85 10.22 5.98 -16.26
N SER A 86 11.33 5.59 -15.64
CA SER A 86 12.49 4.98 -16.29
C SER A 86 12.46 3.45 -16.13
N ASP A 87 13.53 2.77 -16.53
CA ASP A 87 13.69 1.33 -16.27
C ASP A 87 13.95 0.98 -14.81
N LEU A 88 14.55 1.89 -14.05
CA LEU A 88 14.91 1.66 -12.65
C LEU A 88 13.90 2.25 -11.67
N LEU A 89 13.12 3.27 -12.05
CA LEU A 89 12.19 3.93 -11.15
C LEU A 89 10.94 4.39 -11.89
N ARG A 90 9.81 3.76 -11.53
CA ARG A 90 8.49 4.00 -12.10
C ARG A 90 7.49 4.37 -11.02
N ILE A 91 6.50 5.17 -11.40
CA ILE A 91 5.28 5.36 -10.64
C ILE A 91 4.39 4.14 -10.88
N GLY A 92 4.03 3.45 -9.80
CA GLY A 92 3.18 2.26 -9.81
C GLY A 92 1.72 2.65 -9.77
N GLY A 93 1.14 2.61 -8.58
CA GLY A 93 -0.23 2.97 -8.32
C GLY A 93 -0.38 4.07 -7.28
N VAL A 94 -1.59 4.17 -6.75
CA VAL A 94 -1.92 5.00 -5.59
C VAL A 94 -2.12 4.11 -4.36
N LYS A 95 -1.41 4.41 -3.27
CA LYS A 95 -1.49 3.71 -1.99
C LYS A 95 -2.60 4.32 -1.13
N MET A 96 -3.57 3.49 -0.78
CA MET A 96 -4.73 3.80 0.06
C MET A 96 -4.75 2.92 1.31
N PHE A 97 -5.56 3.31 2.30
CA PHE A 97 -5.78 2.56 3.53
C PHE A 97 -7.27 2.46 3.83
N CYS A 98 -7.76 1.23 4.06
CA CYS A 98 -9.11 0.99 4.55
C CYS A 98 -9.16 0.98 6.07
N ASP A 99 -8.22 0.31 6.73
CA ASP A 99 -8.21 0.09 8.16
C ASP A 99 -6.78 0.13 8.75
N GLY A 100 -6.69 -0.14 10.06
CA GLY A 100 -5.44 -0.16 10.80
C GLY A 100 -4.73 -1.52 10.76
N ALA A 101 -4.22 -1.97 11.91
CA ALA A 101 -3.47 -3.21 12.05
C ALA A 101 -3.98 -4.04 13.24
N LEU A 102 -3.82 -5.37 13.17
CA LEU A 102 -4.23 -6.28 14.25
C LEU A 102 -3.47 -6.03 15.55
N GLY A 103 -2.13 -5.87 15.48
CA GLY A 103 -1.30 -5.65 16.68
C GLY A 103 -1.64 -4.37 17.46
N ALA A 104 -2.24 -3.38 16.80
CA ALA A 104 -2.71 -2.14 17.43
C ALA A 104 -4.21 -2.17 17.78
N ARG A 105 -4.93 -3.26 17.46
CA ARG A 105 -6.38 -3.42 17.57
C ARG A 105 -7.17 -2.35 16.80
N THR A 106 -6.67 -1.99 15.62
CA THR A 106 -7.27 -0.96 14.75
C THR A 106 -7.70 -1.49 13.39
N ALA A 107 -7.35 -2.74 13.03
CA ALA A 107 -7.93 -3.39 11.85
C ALA A 107 -9.45 -3.59 12.05
N ALA A 108 -10.24 -3.35 11.00
CA ALA A 108 -11.70 -3.28 11.10
C ALA A 108 -12.31 -4.69 11.01
N LEU A 109 -12.98 -5.12 12.09
CA LEU A 109 -13.52 -6.47 12.23
C LEU A 109 -15.05 -6.49 12.25
N SER A 110 -15.66 -7.57 11.77
CA SER A 110 -17.12 -7.79 11.88
C SER A 110 -17.54 -8.12 13.31
N GLU A 111 -16.68 -8.82 14.05
CA GLU A 111 -16.83 -9.19 15.46
C GLU A 111 -15.79 -8.48 16.33
N PRO A 112 -16.05 -8.28 17.64
CA PRO A 112 -15.07 -7.66 18.52
C PRO A 112 -13.77 -8.46 18.62
N TYR A 113 -12.65 -7.78 18.90
CA TYR A 113 -11.39 -8.42 19.22
C TYR A 113 -11.56 -9.36 20.42
N SER A 114 -11.01 -10.58 20.31
CA SER A 114 -11.10 -11.61 21.34
C SER A 114 -10.43 -11.21 22.66
N ASP A 115 -9.44 -10.31 22.59
CA ASP A 115 -8.66 -9.82 23.72
C ASP A 115 -8.97 -8.36 24.09
N ASP A 116 -9.98 -7.74 23.46
CA ASP A 116 -10.45 -6.38 23.74
C ASP A 116 -11.97 -6.27 23.47
N PRO A 117 -12.81 -6.79 24.39
CA PRO A 117 -14.25 -6.89 24.19
C PRO A 117 -14.90 -5.54 23.90
N GLY A 118 -15.73 -5.51 22.85
CA GLY A 118 -16.43 -4.31 22.40
C GLY A 118 -15.64 -3.45 21.40
N ASN A 119 -14.33 -3.67 21.26
CA ASN A 119 -13.54 -3.03 20.21
C ASN A 119 -13.67 -3.81 18.89
N LYS A 120 -14.04 -3.15 17.80
CA LYS A 120 -14.09 -3.73 16.43
C LYS A 120 -13.05 -3.11 15.48
N GLY A 121 -12.09 -2.37 16.03
CA GLY A 121 -11.15 -1.56 15.28
C GLY A 121 -11.81 -0.36 14.63
N MET A 122 -11.23 0.10 13.52
CA MET A 122 -11.68 1.33 12.86
C MET A 122 -11.37 1.33 11.37
N PHE A 123 -12.19 2.06 10.62
CA PHE A 123 -11.83 2.46 9.26
C PHE A 123 -10.95 3.71 9.31
N VAL A 124 -9.94 3.76 8.44
CA VAL A 124 -9.09 4.95 8.26
C VAL A 124 -9.80 6.00 7.44
N GLN A 125 -10.69 5.58 6.53
CA GLN A 125 -11.47 6.48 5.68
C GLN A 125 -12.95 6.10 5.69
N ASP A 126 -13.80 7.11 5.53
CA ASP A 126 -15.22 6.89 5.27
C ASP A 126 -15.40 6.15 3.94
N ARG A 127 -16.39 5.25 3.89
CA ARG A 127 -16.70 4.44 2.71
C ARG A 127 -16.83 5.30 1.44
N LYS A 128 -17.56 6.40 1.53
CA LYS A 128 -17.78 7.30 0.39
C LYS A 128 -16.46 7.90 -0.13
N VAL A 129 -15.57 8.30 0.78
CA VAL A 129 -14.27 8.88 0.40
C VAL A 129 -13.41 7.84 -0.31
N LEU A 130 -13.40 6.59 0.19
CA LEU A 130 -12.70 5.50 -0.48
C LEU A 130 -13.30 5.21 -1.86
N ASP A 131 -14.62 5.07 -1.97
CA ASP A 131 -15.31 4.82 -3.24
C ASP A 131 -14.99 5.92 -4.27
N ASP A 132 -15.04 7.20 -3.87
CA ASP A 132 -14.72 8.34 -4.74
C ASP A 132 -13.26 8.28 -5.24
N MET A 133 -12.30 7.99 -4.36
CA MET A 133 -10.88 7.86 -4.75
C MET A 133 -10.64 6.66 -5.65
N VAL A 134 -11.29 5.53 -5.35
CA VAL A 134 -11.17 4.28 -6.11
C VAL A 134 -11.71 4.45 -7.53
N ALA A 135 -12.87 5.09 -7.68
CA ALA A 135 -13.45 5.41 -8.98
C ALA A 135 -12.52 6.32 -9.79
N LYS A 136 -12.06 7.44 -9.22
CA LYS A 136 -11.14 8.39 -9.86
C LYS A 136 -9.87 7.70 -10.37
N ALA A 137 -9.22 6.90 -9.52
CA ALA A 137 -7.97 6.23 -9.88
C ALA A 137 -8.18 5.13 -10.93
N ASN A 138 -9.27 4.34 -10.81
CA ASN A 138 -9.62 3.35 -11.81
C ASN A 138 -9.85 4.01 -13.17
N ASP A 139 -10.66 5.07 -13.24
CA ASP A 139 -10.96 5.78 -14.49
C ASP A 139 -9.70 6.29 -15.19
N ALA A 140 -8.75 6.81 -14.42
CA ALA A 140 -7.47 7.31 -14.89
C ALA A 140 -6.40 6.23 -15.20
N ASP A 141 -6.75 4.95 -15.18
CA ASP A 141 -5.81 3.83 -15.38
C ASP A 141 -4.64 3.85 -14.37
N ILE A 142 -4.91 4.30 -13.15
CA ILE A 142 -3.98 4.26 -12.01
C ILE A 142 -4.29 3.00 -11.19
N GLN A 143 -3.28 2.15 -11.01
CA GLN A 143 -3.38 0.94 -10.20
C GLN A 143 -3.75 1.28 -8.75
N LEU A 144 -4.81 0.66 -8.23
CA LEU A 144 -5.18 0.72 -6.82
C LEU A 144 -4.31 -0.21 -5.99
N VAL A 145 -3.80 0.32 -4.88
CA VAL A 145 -3.00 -0.37 -3.88
C VAL A 145 -3.63 -0.13 -2.52
N ILE A 146 -4.49 -1.03 -2.06
CA ILE A 146 -5.33 -0.77 -0.89
C ILE A 146 -4.87 -1.64 0.27
N HIS A 147 -4.43 -1.00 1.36
CA HIS A 147 -4.21 -1.67 2.64
C HIS A 147 -5.54 -2.09 3.25
N ALA A 148 -5.71 -3.39 3.49
CA ALA A 148 -6.86 -3.93 4.21
C ALA A 148 -6.44 -5.20 4.97
N ILE A 149 -6.60 -5.19 6.30
CA ILE A 149 -6.19 -6.29 7.18
C ILE A 149 -7.39 -7.04 7.73
N GLY A 150 -8.30 -6.33 8.40
CA GLY A 150 -9.51 -6.90 9.00
C GLY A 150 -10.54 -7.28 7.96
N ASP A 151 -11.43 -8.22 8.30
CA ASP A 151 -12.41 -8.76 7.35
C ASP A 151 -13.36 -7.68 6.82
N MET A 152 -13.76 -6.71 7.64
CA MET A 152 -14.59 -5.58 7.21
C MET A 152 -13.82 -4.56 6.37
N GLY A 153 -12.52 -4.37 6.64
CA GLY A 153 -11.63 -3.56 5.79
C GLY A 153 -11.46 -4.17 4.40
N ILE A 154 -11.30 -5.50 4.33
CA ILE A 154 -11.20 -6.26 3.09
C ILE A 154 -12.50 -6.20 2.29
N GLU A 155 -13.64 -6.41 2.96
CA GLU A 155 -14.97 -6.31 2.35
C GLU A 155 -15.21 -4.94 1.71
N MET A 156 -14.85 -3.86 2.43
CA MET A 156 -14.93 -2.50 1.92
C MET A 156 -14.06 -2.31 0.67
N ALA A 157 -12.78 -2.71 0.74
CA ALA A 157 -11.85 -2.55 -0.38
C ALA A 157 -12.31 -3.30 -1.65
N ILE A 158 -12.72 -4.56 -1.50
CA ILE A 158 -13.19 -5.38 -2.62
C ILE A 158 -14.44 -4.74 -3.24
N SER A 159 -15.41 -4.36 -2.41
CA SER A 159 -16.65 -3.74 -2.89
C SER A 159 -16.41 -2.43 -3.63
N SER A 160 -15.55 -1.55 -3.13
CA SER A 160 -15.19 -0.30 -3.82
C SER A 160 -14.58 -0.57 -5.19
N ILE A 161 -13.64 -1.53 -5.28
CA ILE A 161 -12.99 -1.87 -6.55
C ILE A 161 -13.99 -2.50 -7.53
N GLU A 162 -14.86 -3.39 -7.06
CA GLU A 162 -15.87 -4.03 -7.91
C GLU A 162 -16.83 -3.01 -8.51
N SER A 163 -17.33 -2.07 -7.71
CA SER A 163 -18.19 -0.98 -8.20
C SER A 163 -17.48 -0.10 -9.24
N ALA A 164 -16.20 0.22 -9.04
CA ALA A 164 -15.44 0.99 -10.02
C ALA A 164 -15.20 0.22 -11.33
N LEU A 165 -14.91 -1.09 -11.24
CA LEU A 165 -14.72 -1.95 -12.43
C LEU A 165 -16.05 -2.22 -13.17
N GLU A 166 -17.18 -2.23 -12.48
CA GLU A 166 -18.50 -2.32 -13.11
C GLU A 166 -18.82 -1.04 -13.89
N ALA A 167 -18.57 0.12 -13.29
CA ALA A 167 -18.80 1.42 -13.93
C ALA A 167 -17.82 1.69 -15.08
N SER A 168 -16.56 1.28 -14.93
CA SER A 168 -15.47 1.56 -15.86
C SER A 168 -14.55 0.34 -15.98
N PRO A 169 -14.91 -0.63 -16.86
CA PRO A 169 -14.19 -1.90 -16.96
C PRO A 169 -12.76 -1.73 -17.48
N LYS A 170 -11.81 -2.35 -16.76
CA LYS A 170 -10.39 -2.35 -17.13
C LYS A 170 -9.89 -3.77 -17.35
N ARG A 171 -9.32 -4.07 -18.53
CA ARG A 171 -8.89 -5.44 -18.88
C ARG A 171 -7.69 -5.93 -18.05
N ASN A 172 -6.79 -5.03 -17.67
CA ASN A 172 -5.54 -5.36 -16.99
C ASN A 172 -5.22 -4.34 -15.87
N HIS A 173 -6.20 -4.11 -14.99
CA HIS A 173 -6.10 -3.12 -13.91
C HIS A 173 -5.02 -3.44 -12.86
N ARG A 174 -4.72 -4.72 -12.65
CA ARG A 174 -3.75 -5.22 -11.64
C ARG A 174 -3.98 -4.66 -10.24
N HIS A 175 -5.18 -4.20 -9.92
CA HIS A 175 -5.53 -3.68 -8.60
C HIS A 175 -5.23 -4.72 -7.53
N ARG A 176 -4.74 -4.26 -6.38
CA ARG A 176 -4.22 -5.13 -5.34
C ARG A 176 -4.71 -4.75 -3.95
N ILE A 177 -4.93 -5.79 -3.17
CA ILE A 177 -5.15 -5.69 -1.72
C ILE A 177 -3.83 -6.05 -1.04
N GLU A 178 -3.32 -5.13 -0.24
CA GLU A 178 -2.12 -5.31 0.57
C GLU A 178 -2.50 -5.95 1.90
N HIS A 179 -1.62 -6.80 2.42
CA HIS A 179 -1.78 -7.59 3.65
C HIS A 179 -2.76 -8.74 3.48
N LEU A 180 -4.07 -8.45 3.41
CA LEU A 180 -5.13 -9.44 3.27
C LEU A 180 -5.04 -10.54 4.34
N GLU A 181 -5.01 -10.15 5.63
CA GLU A 181 -4.73 -11.08 6.72
C GLU A 181 -5.95 -11.89 7.18
N LEU A 182 -7.15 -11.28 7.20
CA LEU A 182 -8.39 -11.95 7.61
C LEU A 182 -9.45 -12.06 6.48
N PRO A 183 -9.14 -12.62 5.30
CA PRO A 183 -10.12 -12.82 4.26
C PRO A 183 -11.06 -13.98 4.58
N SER A 184 -12.36 -13.81 4.30
CA SER A 184 -13.29 -14.93 4.24
C SER A 184 -13.15 -15.69 2.92
N THR A 185 -13.66 -16.93 2.85
CA THR A 185 -13.76 -17.68 1.58
C THR A 185 -14.54 -16.90 0.51
N GLN A 186 -15.52 -16.09 0.91
CA GLN A 186 -16.27 -15.24 -0.01
C GLN A 186 -15.40 -14.11 -0.57
N HIS A 187 -14.58 -13.46 0.27
CA HIS A 187 -13.62 -12.45 -0.19
C HIS A 187 -12.68 -13.03 -1.25
N LEU A 188 -12.13 -14.22 -0.99
CA LEU A 188 -11.22 -14.89 -1.94
C LEU A 188 -11.89 -15.21 -3.28
N ARG A 189 -13.15 -15.68 -3.27
CA ARG A 189 -13.92 -15.93 -4.50
C ARG A 189 -14.19 -14.65 -5.29
N ARG A 190 -14.52 -13.56 -4.61
CA ARG A 190 -14.73 -12.23 -5.22
C ARG A 190 -13.45 -11.70 -5.83
N MET A 191 -12.34 -11.75 -5.08
CA MET A 191 -11.02 -11.38 -5.59
C MET A 191 -10.63 -12.17 -6.85
N GLN A 192 -10.87 -13.48 -6.86
CA GLN A 192 -10.62 -14.32 -8.03
C GLN A 192 -11.46 -13.88 -9.25
N LYS A 193 -12.77 -13.68 -9.05
CA LYS A 193 -13.70 -13.24 -10.11
C LYS A 193 -13.28 -11.88 -10.69
N SER A 194 -12.89 -10.96 -9.82
CA SER A 194 -12.50 -9.59 -10.13
C SER A 194 -11.00 -9.44 -10.47
N LYS A 195 -10.27 -10.55 -10.57
CA LYS A 195 -8.82 -10.61 -10.90
C LYS A 195 -7.95 -9.69 -10.03
N LEU A 196 -8.32 -9.56 -8.75
CA LEU A 196 -7.56 -8.78 -7.77
C LEU A 196 -6.30 -9.54 -7.35
N ILE A 197 -5.22 -8.79 -7.13
CA ILE A 197 -3.94 -9.34 -6.67
C ILE A 197 -3.89 -9.29 -5.14
N ALA A 198 -3.58 -10.43 -4.51
CA ALA A 198 -3.23 -10.50 -3.09
C ALA A 198 -1.72 -10.23 -2.91
N SER A 199 -1.38 -9.16 -2.20
CA SER A 199 -0.01 -8.75 -1.90
C SER A 199 0.26 -8.98 -0.41
N MET A 200 0.70 -10.20 -0.07
CA MET A 200 0.77 -10.71 1.30
C MET A 200 2.21 -10.72 1.83
N GLN A 201 2.36 -10.75 3.15
CA GLN A 201 3.65 -10.81 3.84
C GLN A 201 3.72 -12.04 4.74
N PRO A 202 4.07 -13.23 4.20
CA PRO A 202 4.09 -14.48 4.95
C PRO A 202 4.91 -14.44 6.25
N ASN A 203 5.96 -13.60 6.28
CA ASN A 203 6.79 -13.42 7.47
C ASN A 203 6.03 -12.87 8.67
N PHE A 204 4.85 -12.25 8.50
CA PHE A 204 4.06 -11.78 9.63
C PHE A 204 3.67 -12.94 10.54
N VAL A 205 3.40 -14.13 10.00
CA VAL A 205 3.11 -15.33 10.81
C VAL A 205 4.29 -15.71 11.70
N GLY A 206 5.52 -15.62 11.19
CA GLY A 206 6.72 -16.06 11.92
C GLY A 206 7.31 -15.00 12.85
N GLU A 207 7.21 -13.73 12.51
CA GLU A 207 7.85 -12.63 13.25
C GLU A 207 6.87 -11.89 14.16
N TRP A 208 5.59 -11.77 13.76
CA TRP A 208 4.60 -10.88 14.40
C TRP A 208 3.30 -11.59 14.83
N GLY A 209 3.06 -12.81 14.36
CA GLY A 209 2.08 -13.73 14.94
C GLY A 209 2.63 -14.14 16.30
N GLY A 210 1.86 -13.92 17.35
CA GLY A 210 2.29 -14.29 18.69
C GLY A 210 2.48 -15.81 18.80
N THR A 211 2.92 -16.28 19.96
CA THR A 211 3.02 -17.74 20.22
C THR A 211 1.69 -18.48 20.11
N ASN A 212 0.56 -17.74 20.08
CA ASN A 212 -0.79 -18.28 20.01
C ASN A 212 -1.47 -18.03 18.65
N GLY A 213 -0.72 -17.55 17.64
CA GLY A 213 -1.27 -17.03 16.39
C GLY A 213 -1.74 -15.60 16.55
#